data_AF-A0A0G2G8X1-F1
#
_entry.id   AF-A0A0G2G8X1-F1
#
_cell.length_a   1.000
_cell.length_b   1.000
_cell.length_c   1.000
_cell.angle_alpha   90.00
_cell.angle_beta   90.00
_cell.angle_gamma   90.00
#
_symmetry.space_group_name_H-M   'P 1'
#
loop_
_entity.id
_entity.type
_entity.pdbx_description
1 polymer ?
#
loop_
_entity_poly.entity_id
_entity_poly.type
_entity_poly.pdbx_seq_one_letter_code
_entity_poly.pdbx_strand_id
1 'polypeptide(L)'
;MSPSILASFPSDDASLREKFSRKNPEDISPVPTKRIKTNHSNNAEPTGTLPAAAGSISGHHQTTIPAKDLPIDAQRATDSDDDDDELAGNSLMLTGPIASPSRSTPELVYDDALDTGYLPASTRLRRRIFDHPERIVVCPGVFDGFSARVAMSVGFEGLYMTGAGTTASRLGMPDLAIAQLHDMKEQADMICNLDPTNGPPVIADMDAGYGGPVVITRAVHQYARAGVAAFHIEDQILSKRCGHLAGKEVVSLSDYLLRIRAAKNALRAINSDMLLIARTDALQTRGYDECIARLRAARDLGADIGILEGFQTKEQAAQASAY
;
A
#
# COMPACT_ATOMS: atom_id res chain seq x y z
N MET A 1 -28.07 15.27 22.19
CA MET A 1 -27.29 14.89 23.40
C MET A 1 -26.99 13.40 23.34
N SER A 2 -25.89 12.93 23.93
CA SER A 2 -25.54 11.50 23.95
C SER A 2 -26.62 10.65 24.64
N PRO A 3 -26.94 9.43 24.17
CA PRO A 3 -27.83 8.49 24.87
C PRO A 3 -27.34 8.05 26.26
N SER A 4 -26.07 8.29 26.60
CA SER A 4 -25.37 7.71 27.76
C SER A 4 -25.67 8.37 29.13
N ILE A 5 -26.79 9.08 29.31
CA ILE A 5 -27.15 9.77 30.56
C ILE A 5 -28.51 9.31 31.14
N LEU A 6 -29.39 8.70 30.34
CA LEU A 6 -30.78 8.41 30.76
C LEU A 6 -31.02 7.00 31.32
N ALA A 7 -30.00 6.14 31.39
CA ALA A 7 -30.15 4.72 31.78
C ALA A 7 -29.77 4.39 33.24
N SER A 8 -29.33 5.38 34.03
CA SER A 8 -28.72 5.17 35.36
C SER A 8 -29.61 5.53 36.56
N PHE A 9 -30.94 5.56 36.41
CA PHE A 9 -31.89 5.77 37.51
C PHE A 9 -32.86 4.58 37.65
N PRO A 10 -32.82 3.84 38.77
CA PRO A 10 -33.81 2.83 39.10
C PRO A 10 -34.84 3.34 40.14
N SER A 11 -36.08 3.61 39.72
CA SER A 11 -37.28 3.42 40.57
C SER A 11 -38.58 3.76 39.84
N ASP A 12 -39.65 3.12 40.29
CA ASP A 12 -41.02 3.25 39.81
C ASP A 12 -41.62 4.66 40.02
N ASP A 13 -41.65 5.48 38.96
CA ASP A 13 -42.52 6.67 38.90
C ASP A 13 -43.46 6.59 37.68
N ALA A 14 -44.73 6.28 37.95
CA ALA A 14 -45.76 6.12 36.93
C ALA A 14 -46.08 7.44 36.19
N SER A 15 -45.76 8.60 36.76
CA SER A 15 -46.12 9.92 36.23
C SER A 15 -45.39 10.32 34.93
N LEU A 16 -44.26 9.66 34.63
CA LEU A 16 -43.46 9.96 33.42
C LEU A 16 -43.93 9.21 32.17
N ARG A 17 -44.64 8.07 32.31
CA ARG A 17 -45.18 7.33 31.16
C ARG A 17 -46.40 8.03 30.54
N GLU A 18 -47.20 8.71 31.35
CA GLU A 18 -48.43 9.37 30.89
C GLU A 18 -48.14 10.55 29.94
N LYS A 19 -47.04 11.29 30.18
CA LYS A 19 -46.59 12.41 29.32
C LYS A 19 -46.13 12.00 27.91
N PHE A 20 -45.90 10.71 27.67
CA PHE A 20 -45.54 10.16 26.35
C PHE A 20 -46.59 9.20 25.78
N SER A 21 -47.80 9.18 26.36
CA SER A 21 -48.94 8.44 25.79
C SER A 21 -49.51 9.17 24.57
N ARG A 22 -49.54 8.44 23.46
CA ARG A 22 -49.94 8.84 22.10
C ARG A 22 -51.16 9.77 22.02
N LYS A 23 -51.05 10.87 21.26
CA LYS A 23 -52.20 11.51 20.58
C LYS A 23 -52.34 11.00 19.14
N ASN A 24 -53.55 11.09 18.60
CA ASN A 24 -54.02 10.33 17.44
C ASN A 24 -53.48 10.80 16.07
N PRO A 25 -53.60 9.97 15.00
CA PRO A 25 -52.91 10.18 13.73
C PRO A 25 -53.48 11.23 12.76
N GLU A 26 -54.44 12.07 13.14
CA GLU A 26 -55.20 12.91 12.19
C GLU A 26 -54.75 14.38 12.07
N ASP A 27 -53.77 14.85 12.86
CA ASP A 27 -53.29 16.24 12.87
C ASP A 27 -51.99 16.48 12.05
N ILE A 28 -51.86 15.85 10.87
CA ILE A 28 -50.76 16.13 9.93
C ILE A 28 -51.33 16.51 8.55
N SER A 29 -51.34 17.81 8.23
CA SER A 29 -51.69 18.29 6.89
C SER A 29 -50.47 18.29 5.94
N PRO A 30 -50.66 18.01 4.63
CA PRO A 30 -49.55 17.85 3.69
C PRO A 30 -49.16 19.16 3.01
N VAL A 31 -47.85 19.38 2.80
CA VAL A 31 -47.31 20.47 1.95
C VAL A 31 -46.35 19.86 0.90
N PRO A 32 -46.42 20.26 -0.39
CA PRO A 32 -46.18 19.31 -1.49
C PRO A 32 -44.81 19.42 -2.19
N THR A 33 -44.38 18.30 -2.78
CA THR A 33 -43.26 18.23 -3.73
C THR A 33 -43.67 18.64 -5.15
N LYS A 34 -42.80 19.37 -5.87
CA LYS A 34 -42.85 19.50 -7.33
C LYS A 34 -41.48 19.25 -7.97
N ARG A 35 -41.52 18.71 -9.19
CA ARG A 35 -40.41 18.14 -9.97
C ARG A 35 -40.54 18.65 -11.40
N ILE A 36 -39.54 19.31 -11.97
CA ILE A 36 -39.52 19.72 -13.39
C ILE A 36 -38.14 19.47 -14.03
N LYS A 37 -38.14 19.14 -15.33
CA LYS A 37 -36.97 18.82 -16.18
C LYS A 37 -36.48 20.05 -16.99
N THR A 38 -35.34 19.86 -17.64
CA THR A 38 -34.60 20.72 -18.60
C THR A 38 -35.39 21.37 -19.73
N ASN A 39 -34.89 22.50 -20.28
CA ASN A 39 -34.55 22.66 -21.72
C ASN A 39 -33.84 24.00 -22.06
N HIS A 40 -33.20 24.07 -23.24
CA HIS A 40 -32.44 25.20 -23.80
C HIS A 40 -33.29 26.35 -24.38
N SER A 41 -32.77 27.59 -24.45
CA SER A 41 -32.20 28.19 -25.71
C SER A 41 -32.12 29.74 -25.76
N ASN A 42 -30.95 30.22 -26.22
CA ASN A 42 -30.64 31.38 -27.08
C ASN A 42 -30.99 32.87 -26.79
N ASN A 43 -29.92 33.68 -26.93
CA ASN A 43 -29.79 35.02 -27.55
C ASN A 43 -30.33 36.29 -26.86
N ALA A 44 -29.41 37.14 -26.38
CA ALA A 44 -29.11 38.44 -27.01
C ALA A 44 -27.80 39.09 -26.45
N GLU A 45 -26.90 39.47 -27.35
CA GLU A 45 -25.77 40.42 -27.14
C GLU A 45 -26.17 41.81 -27.74
N PRO A 46 -25.36 42.91 -27.75
CA PRO A 46 -23.91 43.04 -27.51
C PRO A 46 -23.45 44.28 -26.68
N THR A 47 -22.13 44.41 -26.43
CA THR A 47 -21.27 45.60 -26.75
C THR A 47 -19.89 45.52 -26.03
N GLY A 48 -18.76 45.67 -26.75
CA GLY A 48 -17.44 45.88 -26.10
C GLY A 48 -16.19 45.19 -26.71
N THR A 49 -15.85 45.50 -27.96
CA THR A 49 -14.55 45.25 -28.64
C THR A 49 -13.33 45.87 -27.91
N LEU A 50 -12.04 45.49 -28.00
CA LEU A 50 -11.15 44.52 -28.72
C LEU A 50 -9.72 44.66 -28.04
N PRO A 51 -8.60 43.95 -28.39
CA PRO A 51 -8.33 42.60 -28.91
C PRO A 51 -7.11 41.86 -28.24
N ALA A 52 -6.64 40.80 -28.89
CA ALA A 52 -5.67 39.77 -28.47
C ALA A 52 -4.15 40.09 -28.45
N ALA A 53 -3.44 39.32 -27.61
CA ALA A 53 -2.21 38.51 -27.82
C ALA A 53 -0.90 39.02 -28.49
N ALA A 54 0.19 38.43 -27.97
CA ALA A 54 1.57 38.28 -28.51
C ALA A 54 2.58 39.43 -28.34
N GLY A 55 3.78 39.08 -27.86
CA GLY A 55 4.94 39.97 -27.76
C GLY A 55 5.97 39.52 -26.73
N SER A 56 7.05 38.86 -27.17
CA SER A 56 8.28 38.69 -26.38
C SER A 56 9.21 39.90 -26.58
N ILE A 57 10.05 40.22 -25.59
CA ILE A 57 11.49 40.60 -25.70
C ILE A 57 12.03 41.16 -24.35
N SER A 58 13.34 41.00 -24.17
CA SER A 58 14.20 41.26 -23.00
C SER A 58 14.08 42.60 -22.25
N GLY A 59 14.43 42.58 -20.96
CA GLY A 59 14.91 43.74 -20.19
C GLY A 59 15.95 43.32 -19.13
N HIS A 60 17.19 43.79 -19.26
CA HIS A 60 18.28 43.49 -18.30
C HIS A 60 18.17 44.28 -16.99
N HIS A 61 18.38 43.62 -15.86
CA HIS A 61 19.05 44.24 -14.70
C HIS A 61 19.88 43.21 -13.92
N GLN A 62 21.21 43.34 -14.01
CA GLN A 62 22.17 42.67 -13.13
C GLN A 62 22.57 43.65 -12.01
N THR A 63 22.65 43.15 -10.78
CA THR A 63 23.35 43.79 -9.66
C THR A 63 24.33 42.81 -9.02
N THR A 64 25.48 43.34 -8.59
CA THR A 64 26.73 42.61 -8.28
C THR A 64 27.54 43.41 -7.24
N ILE A 65 28.49 42.90 -6.46
CA ILE A 65 28.99 41.55 -6.12
C ILE A 65 29.65 41.71 -4.72
N PRO A 66 29.55 40.79 -3.74
CA PRO A 66 30.41 39.59 -3.76
C PRO A 66 30.00 38.34 -2.93
N ALA A 67 30.21 37.16 -3.53
CA ALA A 67 30.73 36.02 -2.78
C ALA A 67 32.26 35.99 -3.03
N LYS A 68 33.05 36.01 -1.95
CA LYS A 68 34.46 35.59 -2.00
C LYS A 68 34.54 34.06 -1.86
N ASP A 69 35.71 33.52 -2.17
CA ASP A 69 36.13 32.13 -1.95
C ASP A 69 35.68 31.11 -3.01
N LEU A 70 36.25 31.27 -4.21
CA LEU A 70 36.71 30.18 -5.10
C LEU A 70 37.96 29.50 -4.46
N PRO A 71 38.47 28.31 -4.91
CA PRO A 71 38.28 27.70 -6.24
C PRO A 71 38.14 26.15 -6.32
N ILE A 72 37.55 25.63 -7.40
CA ILE A 72 38.05 24.41 -8.10
C ILE A 72 37.98 24.66 -9.62
N ASP A 73 39.03 24.23 -10.31
CA ASP A 73 39.30 24.40 -11.74
C ASP A 73 38.58 23.35 -12.60
N ALA A 74 38.11 23.75 -13.79
CA ALA A 74 37.43 22.87 -14.75
C ALA A 74 37.46 23.44 -16.19
N GLN A 75 38.64 23.55 -16.80
CA GLN A 75 38.76 23.72 -18.26
C GLN A 75 39.83 22.81 -18.89
N ARG A 76 39.41 21.68 -19.48
CA ARG A 76 39.97 21.15 -20.73
C ARG A 76 39.09 20.07 -21.36
N ALA A 77 38.24 20.45 -22.32
CA ALA A 77 37.43 19.51 -23.11
C ALA A 77 36.95 20.15 -24.43
N THR A 78 37.87 20.62 -25.26
CA THR A 78 37.68 20.82 -26.70
C THR A 78 38.97 20.43 -27.37
N ASP A 79 38.92 19.43 -28.24
CA ASP A 79 39.55 19.38 -29.55
C ASP A 79 38.97 18.13 -30.24
N SER A 80 38.53 18.30 -31.48
CA SER A 80 37.86 17.29 -32.29
C SER A 80 38.48 17.34 -33.68
N ASP A 81 39.32 16.36 -33.99
CA ASP A 81 39.94 16.22 -35.30
C ASP A 81 39.16 15.17 -36.10
N ASP A 82 38.55 15.61 -37.19
CA ASP A 82 38.12 14.77 -38.30
C ASP A 82 39.36 14.43 -39.15
N ASP A 83 39.45 13.21 -39.69
CA ASP A 83 40.18 12.92 -40.93
C ASP A 83 39.62 11.64 -41.58
N ASP A 84 39.45 11.70 -42.90
CA ASP A 84 38.80 10.67 -43.73
C ASP A 84 39.71 9.47 -44.07
N ASP A 85 39.11 8.34 -44.46
CA ASP A 85 39.69 7.52 -45.53
C ASP A 85 38.62 6.69 -46.27
N GLU A 86 38.59 6.79 -47.60
CA GLU A 86 37.65 6.08 -48.47
C GLU A 86 38.05 4.61 -48.66
N LEU A 87 37.06 3.71 -48.86
CA LEU A 87 37.30 2.51 -49.67
C LEU A 87 36.11 2.18 -50.58
N ALA A 88 36.44 1.99 -51.87
CA ALA A 88 35.50 1.97 -52.98
C ALA A 88 34.53 0.76 -52.97
N GLY A 89 33.32 1.00 -53.47
CA GLY A 89 32.26 -0.02 -53.54
C GLY A 89 32.42 -1.02 -54.69
N ASN A 90 31.88 -2.23 -54.47
CA ASN A 90 31.55 -3.19 -55.52
C ASN A 90 30.04 -3.44 -55.54
N SER A 91 29.36 -2.92 -56.56
CA SER A 91 27.94 -3.19 -56.78
C SER A 91 27.76 -4.53 -57.51
N LEU A 92 27.32 -5.56 -56.78
CA LEU A 92 26.96 -6.86 -57.36
C LEU A 92 25.43 -6.98 -57.43
N MET A 93 24.87 -6.81 -58.63
CA MET A 93 23.45 -7.05 -58.90
C MET A 93 23.15 -8.55 -58.80
N LEU A 94 22.48 -9.00 -57.73
CA LEU A 94 21.86 -10.33 -57.67
C LEU A 94 20.45 -10.28 -58.28
N THR A 95 20.30 -10.78 -59.51
CA THR A 95 19.00 -11.05 -60.14
C THR A 95 18.64 -12.53 -60.03
N GLY A 96 17.88 -12.88 -59.00
CA GLY A 96 17.32 -14.23 -58.83
C GLY A 96 16.23 -14.25 -57.75
N PRO A 97 15.20 -15.12 -57.87
CA PRO A 97 14.16 -15.23 -56.86
C PRO A 97 14.77 -15.79 -55.57
N ILE A 98 14.72 -15.00 -54.49
CA ILE A 98 15.14 -15.42 -53.16
C ILE A 98 14.13 -16.47 -52.67
N ALA A 99 14.49 -17.75 -52.76
CA ALA A 99 13.78 -18.80 -52.06
C ALA A 99 13.85 -18.52 -50.56
N SER A 100 12.70 -18.36 -49.91
CA SER A 100 12.62 -18.20 -48.46
C SER A 100 13.05 -19.51 -47.80
N PRO A 101 14.19 -19.56 -47.07
CA PRO A 101 14.47 -20.72 -46.24
C PRO A 101 13.37 -20.79 -45.18
N SER A 102 12.75 -21.96 -45.01
CA SER A 102 11.87 -22.20 -43.88
C SER A 102 12.71 -22.08 -42.61
N ARG A 103 12.65 -20.91 -41.96
CA ARG A 103 13.22 -20.72 -40.63
C ARG A 103 12.43 -21.61 -39.68
N SER A 104 12.92 -22.83 -39.45
CA SER A 104 12.74 -23.48 -38.16
C SER A 104 13.16 -22.45 -37.12
N THR A 105 12.21 -21.98 -36.33
CA THR A 105 12.52 -21.22 -35.11
C THR A 105 13.57 -22.02 -34.34
N PRO A 106 14.69 -21.43 -33.90
CA PRO A 106 15.58 -22.11 -32.97
C PRO A 106 14.71 -22.55 -31.81
N GLU A 107 14.63 -23.86 -31.59
CA GLU A 107 13.99 -24.40 -30.40
C GLU A 107 14.77 -23.80 -29.23
N LEU A 108 14.08 -23.03 -28.39
CA LEU A 108 14.69 -22.44 -27.20
C LEU A 108 14.99 -23.59 -26.25
N VAL A 109 16.19 -24.15 -26.40
CA VAL A 109 16.79 -25.05 -25.43
C VAL A 109 16.91 -24.24 -24.14
N TYR A 110 15.94 -24.42 -23.25
CA TYR A 110 16.07 -24.04 -21.87
C TYR A 110 17.22 -24.86 -21.31
N ASP A 111 18.37 -24.21 -21.16
CA ASP A 111 19.52 -24.81 -20.50
C ASP A 111 19.21 -24.93 -19.02
N ASP A 112 18.95 -26.16 -18.57
CA ASP A 112 18.63 -26.53 -17.18
C ASP A 112 19.77 -26.13 -16.22
N ALA A 113 20.96 -25.78 -16.75
CA ALA A 113 22.06 -25.17 -16.00
C ALA A 113 21.72 -23.82 -15.33
N LEU A 114 20.55 -23.24 -15.61
CA LEU A 114 20.03 -22.04 -14.92
C LEU A 114 18.98 -22.34 -13.82
N ASP A 115 18.77 -23.60 -13.41
CA ASP A 115 18.14 -23.86 -12.11
C ASP A 115 19.11 -23.47 -10.98
N THR A 116 19.08 -22.18 -10.65
CA THR A 116 19.86 -21.56 -9.59
C THR A 116 19.47 -22.03 -8.18
N GLY A 117 18.41 -22.82 -8.02
CA GLY A 117 17.79 -23.12 -6.74
C GLY A 117 17.21 -21.89 -6.03
N TYR A 118 17.16 -20.73 -6.70
CA TYR A 118 16.66 -19.47 -6.13
C TYR A 118 15.15 -19.53 -5.95
N LEU A 119 14.73 -19.53 -4.69
CA LEU A 119 13.33 -19.39 -4.30
C LEU A 119 13.06 -17.94 -3.83
N PRO A 120 12.05 -17.23 -4.38
CA PRO A 120 11.65 -15.92 -3.89
C PRO A 120 11.37 -15.93 -2.38
N ALA A 121 11.68 -14.82 -1.68
CA ALA A 121 11.51 -14.72 -0.23
C ALA A 121 10.08 -15.05 0.24
N SER A 122 9.06 -14.68 -0.55
CA SER A 122 7.66 -15.08 -0.36
C SER A 122 7.45 -16.60 -0.39
N THR A 123 7.98 -17.29 -1.40
CA THR A 123 7.97 -18.76 -1.49
C THR A 123 8.71 -19.41 -0.32
N ARG A 124 9.88 -18.87 0.07
CA ARG A 124 10.66 -19.34 1.24
C ARG A 124 9.85 -19.23 2.54
N LEU A 125 9.16 -18.10 2.74
CA LEU A 125 8.29 -17.88 3.92
C LEU A 125 7.06 -18.79 3.90
N ARG A 126 6.40 -18.93 2.74
CA ARG A 126 5.24 -19.82 2.56
C ARG A 126 5.58 -21.25 2.98
N ARG A 127 6.69 -21.82 2.48
CA ARG A 127 7.16 -23.16 2.86
C ARG A 127 7.42 -23.27 4.36
N ARG A 128 8.13 -22.31 4.96
CA ARG A 128 8.45 -22.32 6.41
C ARG A 128 7.23 -22.30 7.33
N ILE A 129 6.11 -21.72 6.88
CA ILE A 129 4.87 -21.62 7.67
C ILE A 129 3.94 -22.81 7.42
N PHE A 130 3.78 -23.25 6.17
CA PHE A 130 2.77 -24.25 5.82
C PHE A 130 3.30 -25.68 5.68
N ASP A 131 4.59 -25.87 5.38
CA ASP A 131 5.21 -27.21 5.29
C ASP A 131 5.65 -27.71 6.69
N HIS A 132 5.76 -26.80 7.67
CA HIS A 132 6.20 -27.04 9.05
C HIS A 132 5.25 -26.42 10.09
N PRO A 133 3.96 -26.81 10.13
CA PRO A 133 2.94 -26.19 10.99
C PRO A 133 3.22 -26.31 12.50
N GLU A 134 4.11 -27.21 12.91
CA GLU A 134 4.60 -27.36 14.29
C GLU A 134 5.60 -26.26 14.71
N ARG A 135 6.11 -25.47 13.76
CA ARG A 135 7.26 -24.58 13.96
C ARG A 135 6.84 -23.11 14.01
N ILE A 136 7.34 -22.40 15.03
CA ILE A 136 7.15 -20.95 15.17
C ILE A 136 8.27 -20.23 14.42
N VAL A 137 7.91 -19.44 13.40
CA VAL A 137 8.84 -18.54 12.70
C VAL A 137 9.00 -17.26 13.52
N VAL A 138 10.22 -16.98 13.98
CA VAL A 138 10.51 -15.79 14.81
C VAL A 138 11.00 -14.63 13.95
N CYS A 139 10.23 -13.54 13.92
CA CYS A 139 10.50 -12.33 13.15
C CYS A 139 10.70 -11.11 14.08
N PRO A 140 11.93 -10.73 14.47
CA PRO A 140 12.17 -9.51 15.23
C PRO A 140 11.74 -8.25 14.45
N GLY A 141 11.26 -7.25 15.19
CA GLY A 141 10.94 -5.94 14.66
C GLY A 141 12.19 -5.15 14.28
N VAL A 142 12.32 -4.81 13.00
CA VAL A 142 13.39 -4.00 12.42
C VAL A 142 12.79 -2.79 11.70
N PHE A 143 13.56 -1.72 11.56
CA PHE A 143 13.07 -0.46 11.00
C PHE A 143 14.06 0.24 10.08
N ASP A 144 15.31 -0.21 10.00
CA ASP A 144 16.35 0.36 9.15
C ASP A 144 17.41 -0.70 8.78
N GLY A 145 18.39 -0.30 7.95
CA GLY A 145 19.44 -1.20 7.50
C GLY A 145 20.35 -1.69 8.63
N PHE A 146 20.54 -0.89 9.69
CA PHE A 146 21.37 -1.27 10.83
C PHE A 146 20.68 -2.32 11.71
N SER A 147 19.44 -2.07 12.14
CA SER A 147 18.64 -3.03 12.92
C SER A 147 18.41 -4.33 12.14
N ALA A 148 18.19 -4.26 10.84
CA ALA A 148 18.10 -5.44 9.98
C ALA A 148 19.43 -6.23 9.91
N ARG A 149 20.58 -5.58 9.69
CA ARG A 149 21.89 -6.25 9.68
C ARG A 149 22.22 -6.88 11.04
N VAL A 150 21.86 -6.24 12.15
CA VAL A 150 22.01 -6.82 13.49
C VAL A 150 21.15 -8.09 13.64
N ALA A 151 19.87 -8.04 13.28
CA ALA A 151 19.00 -9.23 13.31
C ALA A 151 19.50 -10.37 12.41
N MET A 152 20.00 -10.06 11.20
CA MET A 152 20.62 -11.03 10.31
C MET A 152 21.88 -11.66 10.93
N SER A 153 22.74 -10.87 11.58
CA SER A 153 23.98 -11.38 12.19
C SER A 153 23.75 -12.28 13.41
N VAL A 154 22.62 -12.12 14.11
CA VAL A 154 22.16 -13.03 15.18
C VAL A 154 21.59 -14.35 14.60
N GLY A 155 21.27 -14.39 13.31
CA GLY A 155 20.75 -15.59 12.64
C GLY A 155 19.24 -15.76 12.71
N PHE A 156 18.47 -14.68 12.89
CA PHE A 156 17.01 -14.75 12.80
C PHE A 156 16.55 -15.16 11.41
N GLU A 157 15.59 -16.08 11.33
CA GLU A 157 15.18 -16.66 10.05
C GLU A 157 14.16 -15.82 9.27
N GLY A 158 13.40 -14.94 9.94
CA GLY A 158 12.52 -13.96 9.32
C GLY A 158 12.74 -12.57 9.93
N LEU A 159 12.22 -11.53 9.29
CA LEU A 159 12.24 -10.15 9.82
C LEU A 159 10.83 -9.55 9.77
N TYR A 160 10.53 -8.64 10.70
CA TYR A 160 9.31 -7.84 10.65
C TYR A 160 9.65 -6.35 10.48
N MET A 161 9.33 -5.74 9.34
CA MET A 161 9.45 -4.30 9.16
C MET A 161 8.28 -3.60 9.85
N THR A 162 8.54 -2.90 10.96
CA THR A 162 7.51 -2.18 11.73
C THR A 162 7.19 -0.81 11.10
N GLY A 163 5.90 -0.50 10.92
CA GLY A 163 5.46 0.82 10.45
C GLY A 163 5.74 1.93 11.47
N ALA A 164 5.56 1.65 12.76
CA ALA A 164 5.90 2.58 13.83
C ALA A 164 7.39 2.90 13.88
N GLY A 165 8.26 1.88 13.80
CA GLY A 165 9.71 2.08 13.76
C GLY A 165 10.18 2.77 12.49
N THR A 166 9.58 2.45 11.33
CA THR A 166 9.86 3.13 10.05
C THR A 166 9.49 4.62 10.14
N THR A 167 8.31 4.95 10.67
CA THR A 167 7.88 6.35 10.86
C THR A 167 8.80 7.11 11.80
N ALA A 168 9.20 6.49 12.91
CA ALA A 168 10.12 7.12 13.87
C ALA A 168 11.53 7.33 13.29
N SER A 169 12.11 6.31 12.64
CA SER A 169 13.49 6.34 12.14
C SER A 169 13.64 7.15 10.85
N ARG A 170 12.71 7.02 9.89
CA ARG A 170 12.78 7.68 8.58
C ARG A 170 12.28 9.13 8.62
N LEU A 171 11.26 9.41 9.44
CA LEU A 171 10.55 10.71 9.44
C LEU A 171 10.70 11.50 10.74
N GLY A 172 11.22 10.89 11.82
CA GLY A 172 11.27 11.53 13.14
C GLY A 172 9.88 11.72 13.78
N MET A 173 8.89 10.93 13.36
CA MET A 173 7.46 11.17 13.63
C MET A 173 6.79 9.99 14.37
N PRO A 174 5.69 10.24 15.11
CA PRO A 174 4.91 9.19 15.76
C PRO A 174 4.05 8.38 14.78
N ASP A 175 3.69 7.15 15.17
CA ASP A 175 2.82 6.27 14.38
C ASP A 175 1.34 6.69 14.40
N LEU A 176 1.05 7.71 13.58
CA LEU A 176 -0.27 8.35 13.40
C LEU A 176 -0.60 8.49 11.90
N ALA A 177 -0.32 7.45 11.11
CA ALA A 177 -0.50 7.42 9.64
C ALA A 177 0.22 8.54 8.86
N ILE A 178 1.36 9.00 9.39
CA ILE A 178 2.19 10.03 8.75
C ILE A 178 2.98 9.42 7.58
N ALA A 179 3.62 8.26 7.79
CA ALA A 179 4.28 7.53 6.72
C ALA A 179 3.29 7.12 5.63
N GLN A 180 3.68 7.36 4.38
CA GLN A 180 2.88 7.04 3.20
C GLN A 180 3.45 5.80 2.49
N LEU A 181 2.76 5.34 1.43
CA LEU A 181 3.21 4.18 0.63
C LEU A 181 4.67 4.30 0.17
N HIS A 182 5.15 5.49 -0.22
CA HIS A 182 6.53 5.67 -0.69
C HIS A 182 7.56 5.45 0.43
N ASP A 183 7.36 6.03 1.62
CA ASP A 183 8.20 5.83 2.80
C ASP A 183 8.33 4.35 3.15
N MET A 184 7.18 3.69 3.24
CA MET A 184 7.06 2.28 3.65
C MET A 184 7.62 1.33 2.58
N LYS A 185 7.35 1.59 1.29
CA LYS A 185 7.91 0.82 0.18
C LYS A 185 9.43 0.94 0.14
N GLU A 186 9.97 2.15 0.26
CA GLU A 186 11.41 2.38 0.12
C GLU A 186 12.19 1.76 1.28
N GLN A 187 11.61 1.77 2.49
CA GLN A 187 12.18 1.06 3.62
C GLN A 187 12.15 -0.46 3.42
N ALA A 188 11.01 -1.01 2.98
CA ALA A 188 10.85 -2.44 2.72
C ALA A 188 11.81 -2.94 1.64
N ASP A 189 11.91 -2.21 0.54
CA ASP A 189 12.79 -2.47 -0.61
C ASP A 189 14.27 -2.52 -0.19
N MET A 190 14.72 -1.56 0.61
CA MET A 190 16.09 -1.57 1.15
C MET A 190 16.33 -2.78 2.06
N ILE A 191 15.41 -3.08 3.00
CA ILE A 191 15.58 -4.19 3.96
C ILE A 191 15.58 -5.55 3.25
N CYS A 192 14.64 -5.77 2.30
CA CYS A 192 14.53 -7.04 1.56
C CYS A 192 15.77 -7.32 0.69
N ASN A 193 16.42 -6.27 0.17
CA ASN A 193 17.57 -6.40 -0.73
C ASN A 193 18.93 -6.32 -0.01
N LEU A 194 18.98 -6.35 1.33
CA LEU A 194 20.24 -6.52 2.08
C LEU A 194 20.90 -7.89 1.80
N ASP A 195 20.11 -8.91 1.50
CA ASP A 195 20.51 -10.21 0.95
C ASP A 195 19.28 -10.87 0.30
N PRO A 196 19.01 -10.64 -1.00
CA PRO A 196 17.81 -11.15 -1.66
C PRO A 196 17.84 -12.69 -1.80
N THR A 197 19.02 -13.27 -1.98
CA THR A 197 19.24 -14.70 -2.26
C THR A 197 19.07 -15.55 -1.00
N ASN A 198 19.83 -15.25 0.05
CA ASN A 198 19.92 -16.10 1.25
C ASN A 198 19.32 -15.44 2.50
N GLY A 199 18.95 -14.16 2.42
CA GLY A 199 18.47 -13.39 3.55
C GLY A 199 17.12 -13.88 4.11
N PRO A 200 16.83 -13.52 5.37
CA PRO A 200 15.55 -13.81 6.01
C PRO A 200 14.40 -13.11 5.27
N PRO A 201 13.29 -13.82 4.97
CA PRO A 201 12.10 -13.20 4.40
C PRO A 201 11.52 -12.11 5.30
N VAL A 202 11.12 -11.00 4.68
CA VAL A 202 10.60 -9.82 5.39
C VAL A 202 9.07 -9.82 5.37
N ILE A 203 8.47 -9.74 6.55
CA ILE A 203 7.06 -9.42 6.75
C ILE A 203 6.97 -7.90 6.93
N ALA A 204 6.24 -7.20 6.07
CA ALA A 204 6.17 -5.74 6.09
C ALA A 204 4.80 -5.22 6.56
N ASP A 205 4.82 -4.19 7.39
CA ASP A 205 3.65 -3.39 7.70
C ASP A 205 3.13 -2.66 6.44
N MET A 206 1.82 -2.69 6.20
CA MET A 206 1.17 -1.97 5.09
C MET A 206 0.00 -1.10 5.58
N ASP A 207 -0.09 -0.83 6.88
CA ASP A 207 -1.13 -0.03 7.53
C ASP A 207 -2.55 -0.45 7.09
N ALA A 208 -3.44 0.53 6.90
CA ALA A 208 -4.76 0.36 6.29
C ALA A 208 -4.73 0.32 4.74
N GLY A 209 -3.56 0.15 4.12
CA GLY A 209 -3.39 0.05 2.66
C GLY A 209 -3.39 1.38 1.89
N TYR A 210 -3.14 2.50 2.57
CA TYR A 210 -2.93 3.86 2.02
C TYR A 210 -4.07 4.47 1.18
N GLY A 211 -5.21 3.81 1.02
CA GLY A 211 -6.33 4.32 0.24
C GLY A 211 -7.38 3.27 -0.08
N GLY A 212 -8.10 3.49 -1.19
CA GLY A 212 -9.07 2.53 -1.72
C GLY A 212 -8.43 1.36 -2.50
N PRO A 213 -9.25 0.44 -3.05
CA PRO A 213 -8.81 -0.79 -3.72
C PRO A 213 -7.73 -0.62 -4.81
N VAL A 214 -7.75 0.49 -5.54
CA VAL A 214 -6.75 0.81 -6.58
C VAL A 214 -5.38 1.11 -5.95
N VAL A 215 -5.35 1.83 -4.84
CA VAL A 215 -4.12 2.14 -4.09
C VAL A 215 -3.55 0.88 -3.45
N ILE A 216 -4.43 0.04 -2.87
CA ILE A 216 -4.05 -1.26 -2.30
C ILE A 216 -3.44 -2.17 -3.39
N THR A 217 -4.05 -2.24 -4.57
CA THR A 217 -3.49 -3.00 -5.71
C THR A 217 -2.08 -2.52 -6.07
N ARG A 218 -1.90 -1.19 -6.18
CA ARG A 218 -0.58 -0.58 -6.43
C ARG A 218 0.42 -0.91 -5.32
N ALA A 219 0.02 -0.80 -4.05
CA ALA A 219 0.87 -1.08 -2.90
C ALA A 219 1.37 -2.53 -2.91
N VAL A 220 0.47 -3.49 -3.08
CA VAL A 220 0.80 -4.93 -3.18
C VAL A 220 1.76 -5.20 -4.33
N HIS A 221 1.53 -4.63 -5.52
CA HIS A 221 2.44 -4.79 -6.66
C HIS A 221 3.80 -4.11 -6.45
N GLN A 222 3.87 -3.04 -5.64
CA GLN A 222 5.14 -2.42 -5.27
C GLN A 222 5.90 -3.24 -4.21
N TYR A 223 5.20 -3.79 -3.22
CA TYR A 223 5.78 -4.68 -2.20
C TYR A 223 6.31 -5.97 -2.82
N ALA A 224 5.58 -6.54 -3.79
CA ALA A 224 6.06 -7.71 -4.56
C ALA A 224 7.36 -7.44 -5.32
N ARG A 225 7.46 -6.29 -5.99
CA ARG A 225 8.68 -5.87 -6.68
C ARG A 225 9.83 -5.53 -5.73
N ALA A 226 9.52 -5.11 -4.51
CA ALA A 226 10.48 -4.85 -3.45
C ALA A 226 11.05 -6.12 -2.80
N GLY A 227 10.52 -7.32 -3.12
CA GLY A 227 10.97 -8.58 -2.53
C GLY A 227 10.32 -8.92 -1.17
N VAL A 228 9.29 -8.18 -0.76
CA VAL A 228 8.54 -8.44 0.48
C VAL A 228 7.93 -9.85 0.42
N ALA A 229 8.05 -10.61 1.52
CA ALA A 229 7.59 -11.99 1.58
C ALA A 229 6.13 -12.12 2.07
N ALA A 230 5.73 -11.25 2.99
CA ALA A 230 4.36 -11.14 3.48
C ALA A 230 4.07 -9.70 3.89
N PHE A 231 2.80 -9.31 3.92
CA PHE A 231 2.39 -8.02 4.46
C PHE A 231 1.08 -8.14 5.22
N HIS A 232 0.87 -7.27 6.21
CA HIS A 232 -0.42 -7.17 6.88
C HIS A 232 -1.19 -5.91 6.46
N ILE A 233 -2.51 -6.03 6.44
CA ILE A 233 -3.43 -4.91 6.21
C ILE A 233 -4.53 -4.92 7.28
N GLU A 234 -4.75 -3.78 7.91
CA GLU A 234 -5.64 -3.65 9.06
C GLU A 234 -7.02 -3.06 8.73
N ASP A 235 -7.92 -3.08 9.71
CA ASP A 235 -9.29 -2.57 9.62
C ASP A 235 -9.48 -1.17 10.22
N GLN A 236 -8.42 -0.45 10.58
CA GLN A 236 -8.50 0.95 11.02
C GLN A 236 -8.95 1.90 9.89
N ILE A 237 -9.43 3.09 10.24
CA ILE A 237 -9.55 4.21 9.29
C ILE A 237 -8.16 4.60 8.72
N LEU A 238 -8.12 5.32 7.59
CA LEU A 238 -6.83 5.64 6.94
C LEU A 238 -5.91 6.50 7.82
N SER A 239 -6.46 7.37 8.67
CA SER A 239 -5.74 8.04 9.76
C SER A 239 -5.55 7.09 10.96
N LYS A 240 -4.90 5.95 10.71
CA LYS A 240 -4.67 4.89 11.70
C LYS A 240 -3.75 5.34 12.83
N ARG A 241 -3.79 4.60 13.94
CA ARG A 241 -2.95 4.82 15.12
C ARG A 241 -2.23 3.51 15.46
N CYS A 242 -1.06 3.58 16.11
CA CYS A 242 -0.43 2.40 16.68
C CYS A 242 -1.45 1.56 17.48
N GLY A 243 -1.46 0.24 17.25
CA GLY A 243 -2.49 -0.67 17.76
C GLY A 243 -2.57 -0.80 19.29
N HIS A 244 -1.57 -0.30 20.01
CA HIS A 244 -1.52 -0.25 21.48
C HIS A 244 -1.94 1.11 22.06
N LEU A 245 -2.25 2.11 21.22
CA LEU A 245 -2.79 3.41 21.65
C LEU A 245 -4.30 3.37 21.83
N ALA A 246 -4.83 4.26 22.69
CA ALA A 246 -6.26 4.46 22.85
C ALA A 246 -6.86 5.31 21.71
N GLY A 247 -8.16 5.12 21.46
CA GLY A 247 -8.91 5.87 20.46
C GLY A 247 -8.68 5.38 19.04
N LYS A 248 -8.57 4.05 18.86
CA LYS A 248 -8.55 3.41 17.53
C LYS A 248 -9.96 3.44 16.95
N GLU A 249 -10.07 3.73 15.67
CA GLU A 249 -11.34 3.70 14.93
C GLU A 249 -11.24 2.70 13.79
N VAL A 250 -12.19 1.76 13.72
CA VAL A 250 -12.22 0.70 12.70
C VAL A 250 -13.39 0.87 11.74
N VAL A 251 -13.14 0.59 10.46
CA VAL A 251 -14.13 0.66 9.39
C VAL A 251 -15.18 -0.46 9.51
N SER A 252 -16.22 -0.37 8.68
CA SER A 252 -17.22 -1.43 8.58
C SER A 252 -16.57 -2.75 8.15
N LEU A 253 -17.19 -3.89 8.51
CA LEU A 253 -16.74 -5.20 8.04
C LEU A 253 -16.68 -5.24 6.50
N SER A 254 -17.65 -4.65 5.80
CA SER A 254 -17.67 -4.56 4.35
C SER A 254 -16.48 -3.80 3.76
N ASP A 255 -16.07 -2.69 4.36
CA ASP A 255 -14.92 -1.90 3.90
C ASP A 255 -13.61 -2.65 4.13
N TYR A 256 -13.46 -3.30 5.30
CA TYR A 256 -12.30 -4.13 5.60
C TYR A 256 -12.18 -5.31 4.62
N LEU A 257 -13.27 -6.04 4.39
CA LEU A 257 -13.30 -7.15 3.44
C LEU A 257 -13.06 -6.71 1.99
N LEU A 258 -13.42 -5.46 1.64
CA LEU A 258 -13.05 -4.87 0.35
C LEU A 258 -11.54 -4.67 0.22
N ARG A 259 -10.84 -4.28 1.30
CA ARG A 259 -9.36 -4.21 1.33
C ARG A 259 -8.72 -5.59 1.14
N ILE A 260 -9.17 -6.60 1.90
CA ILE A 260 -8.69 -7.98 1.81
C ILE A 260 -8.88 -8.53 0.39
N ARG A 261 -10.07 -8.33 -0.20
CA ARG A 261 -10.36 -8.75 -1.59
C ARG A 261 -9.47 -8.04 -2.62
N ALA A 262 -9.25 -6.74 -2.46
CA ALA A 262 -8.36 -5.98 -3.34
C ALA A 262 -6.92 -6.52 -3.26
N ALA A 263 -6.40 -6.73 -2.05
CA ALA A 263 -5.06 -7.28 -1.83
C ALA A 263 -4.90 -8.70 -2.42
N LYS A 264 -5.84 -9.62 -2.16
CA LYS A 264 -5.74 -10.99 -2.70
C LYS A 264 -5.91 -11.05 -4.21
N ASN A 265 -6.77 -10.21 -4.79
CA ASN A 265 -6.88 -10.09 -6.25
C ASN A 265 -5.60 -9.52 -6.87
N ALA A 266 -4.97 -8.52 -6.23
CA ALA A 266 -3.71 -7.95 -6.68
C ALA A 266 -2.58 -9.00 -6.71
N LEU A 267 -2.48 -9.84 -5.67
CA LEU A 267 -1.53 -10.97 -5.61
C LEU A 267 -1.76 -12.00 -6.72
N ARG A 268 -3.02 -12.42 -6.92
CA ARG A 268 -3.42 -13.36 -7.99
C ARG A 268 -3.07 -12.81 -9.38
N ALA A 269 -3.29 -11.52 -9.62
CA ALA A 269 -3.05 -10.88 -10.92
C ALA A 269 -1.57 -10.87 -11.35
N ILE A 270 -0.63 -11.04 -10.41
CA ILE A 270 0.81 -11.13 -10.69
C ILE A 270 1.41 -12.51 -10.34
N ASN A 271 0.56 -13.51 -10.05
CA ASN A 271 0.94 -14.85 -9.63
C ASN A 271 2.00 -14.87 -8.50
N SER A 272 1.83 -14.01 -7.49
CA SER A 272 2.79 -13.88 -6.38
C SER A 272 2.46 -14.80 -5.21
N ASP A 273 3.47 -15.50 -4.72
CA ASP A 273 3.41 -16.36 -3.52
C ASP A 273 3.24 -15.60 -2.20
N MET A 274 3.36 -14.27 -2.19
CA MET A 274 3.32 -13.46 -0.97
C MET A 274 2.12 -13.78 -0.07
N LEU A 275 2.35 -13.78 1.24
CA LEU A 275 1.29 -14.03 2.22
C LEU A 275 0.53 -12.73 2.52
N LEU A 276 -0.80 -12.76 2.39
CA LEU A 276 -1.69 -11.71 2.86
C LEU A 276 -2.05 -11.98 4.31
N ILE A 277 -1.63 -11.11 5.22
CA ILE A 277 -1.96 -11.18 6.64
C ILE A 277 -3.14 -10.23 6.91
N ALA A 278 -4.24 -10.78 7.41
CA ALA A 278 -5.43 -10.04 7.80
C ALA A 278 -5.30 -9.56 9.24
N ARG A 279 -5.18 -8.25 9.48
CA ARG A 279 -5.10 -7.66 10.82
C ARG A 279 -6.44 -7.04 11.23
N THR A 280 -6.83 -7.18 12.49
CA THR A 280 -7.95 -6.44 13.09
C THR A 280 -7.55 -5.75 14.40
N ASP A 281 -7.89 -4.48 14.49
CA ASP A 281 -7.70 -3.60 15.65
C ASP A 281 -9.01 -3.38 16.44
N ALA A 282 -10.09 -4.06 16.04
CA ALA A 282 -11.44 -3.87 16.54
C ALA A 282 -11.66 -4.26 18.01
N LEU A 283 -10.68 -4.91 18.68
CA LEU A 283 -10.85 -5.44 20.03
C LEU A 283 -11.28 -4.36 21.04
N GLN A 284 -10.67 -3.17 20.96
CA GLN A 284 -10.99 -2.04 21.86
C GLN A 284 -12.39 -1.46 21.64
N THR A 285 -12.93 -1.53 20.40
CA THR A 285 -14.16 -0.81 20.01
C THR A 285 -15.36 -1.71 19.75
N ARG A 286 -15.13 -3.00 19.53
CA ARG A 286 -16.16 -4.00 19.17
C ARG A 286 -16.10 -5.28 19.99
N GLY A 287 -14.99 -5.54 20.70
CA GLY A 287 -14.78 -6.76 21.49
C GLY A 287 -14.28 -7.96 20.67
N TYR A 288 -14.03 -9.05 21.38
CA TYR A 288 -13.31 -10.23 20.88
C TYR A 288 -14.07 -10.99 19.77
N ASP A 289 -15.38 -11.22 19.94
CA ASP A 289 -16.16 -12.03 18.98
C ASP A 289 -16.25 -11.38 17.59
N GLU A 290 -16.34 -10.04 17.52
CA GLU A 290 -16.28 -9.30 16.25
C GLU A 290 -14.89 -9.44 15.59
N CYS A 291 -13.80 -9.42 16.37
CA CYS A 291 -12.45 -9.67 15.82
C CYS A 291 -12.35 -11.07 15.20
N ILE A 292 -12.86 -12.11 15.89
CA ILE A 292 -12.88 -13.48 15.35
C ILE A 292 -13.76 -13.55 14.09
N ALA A 293 -14.93 -12.90 14.08
CA ALA A 293 -15.79 -12.83 12.89
C ALA A 293 -15.10 -12.14 11.70
N ARG A 294 -14.39 -11.02 11.94
CA ARG A 294 -13.59 -10.29 10.94
C ARG A 294 -12.48 -11.15 10.36
N LEU A 295 -11.70 -11.83 11.20
CA LEU A 295 -10.59 -12.67 10.76
C LEU A 295 -11.07 -13.91 9.99
N ARG A 296 -12.16 -14.55 10.43
CA ARG A 296 -12.80 -15.64 9.66
C ARG A 296 -13.27 -15.16 8.29
N ALA A 297 -13.99 -14.04 8.23
CA ALA A 297 -14.44 -13.50 6.95
C ALA A 297 -13.28 -13.08 6.02
N ALA A 298 -12.15 -12.62 6.58
CA ALA A 298 -10.95 -12.33 5.81
C ALA A 298 -10.24 -13.61 5.30
N ARG A 299 -10.14 -14.64 6.14
CA ARG A 299 -9.66 -15.99 5.77
C ARG A 299 -10.50 -16.60 4.65
N ASP A 300 -11.82 -16.48 4.74
CA ASP A 300 -12.76 -17.00 3.74
C ASP A 300 -12.66 -16.25 2.39
N LEU A 301 -12.07 -15.05 2.36
CA LEU A 301 -11.66 -14.34 1.13
C LEU A 301 -10.23 -14.66 0.65
N GLY A 302 -9.52 -15.54 1.37
CA GLY A 302 -8.20 -16.03 1.03
C GLY A 302 -7.03 -15.26 1.66
N ALA A 303 -7.23 -14.54 2.78
CA ALA A 303 -6.09 -14.16 3.61
C ALA A 303 -5.37 -15.41 4.14
N ASP A 304 -4.04 -15.39 4.12
CA ASP A 304 -3.19 -16.55 4.44
C ASP A 304 -2.95 -16.69 5.96
N ILE A 305 -2.95 -15.57 6.71
CA ILE A 305 -2.71 -15.51 8.17
C ILE A 305 -3.64 -14.46 8.81
N GLY A 306 -4.05 -14.66 10.06
CA GLY A 306 -4.80 -13.66 10.85
C GLY A 306 -4.00 -13.08 12.02
N ILE A 307 -4.17 -11.78 12.30
CA ILE A 307 -3.67 -11.07 13.49
C ILE A 307 -4.84 -10.38 14.19
N LEU A 308 -5.05 -10.72 15.45
CA LEU A 308 -5.90 -9.96 16.38
C LEU A 308 -4.96 -9.10 17.23
N GLU A 309 -5.03 -7.77 17.07
CA GLU A 309 -4.13 -6.87 17.78
C GLU A 309 -4.56 -6.64 19.23
N GLY A 310 -3.59 -6.68 20.14
CA GLY A 310 -3.75 -6.19 21.52
C GLY A 310 -4.53 -7.11 22.46
N PHE A 311 -4.37 -8.45 22.33
CA PHE A 311 -4.88 -9.43 23.29
C PHE A 311 -4.66 -8.98 24.75
N GLN A 312 -5.72 -9.03 25.56
CA GLN A 312 -5.67 -8.59 26.96
C GLN A 312 -5.21 -9.70 27.91
N THR A 313 -5.39 -10.97 27.52
CA THR A 313 -4.99 -12.13 28.33
C THR A 313 -4.42 -13.25 27.46
N LYS A 314 -3.70 -14.19 28.09
CA LYS A 314 -3.13 -15.37 27.39
C LYS A 314 -4.22 -16.34 26.94
N GLU A 315 -5.32 -16.40 27.67
CA GLU A 315 -6.47 -17.25 27.41
C GLU A 315 -7.20 -16.80 26.15
N GLN A 316 -7.33 -15.48 25.92
CA GLN A 316 -7.85 -14.95 24.65
C GLN A 316 -6.96 -15.35 23.46
N ALA A 317 -5.63 -15.27 23.61
CA ALA A 317 -4.69 -15.67 22.57
C ALA A 317 -4.77 -17.18 22.27
N ALA A 318 -4.83 -18.02 23.31
CA ALA A 318 -5.01 -19.46 23.18
C ALA A 318 -6.36 -19.84 22.53
N GLN A 319 -7.44 -19.15 22.89
CA GLN A 319 -8.74 -19.35 22.26
C GLN A 319 -8.75 -18.93 20.78
N ALA A 320 -8.05 -17.85 20.42
CA ALA A 320 -7.97 -17.39 19.04
C ALA A 320 -7.18 -18.35 18.15
N SER A 321 -6.16 -19.02 18.68
CA SER A 321 -5.37 -20.03 17.96
C SER A 321 -6.11 -21.34 17.64
N ALA A 322 -7.36 -21.51 18.08
CA ALA A 322 -8.17 -22.70 17.85
C ALA A 322 -9.12 -22.60 16.62
N TYR A 323 -8.94 -21.62 15.73
CA TYR A 323 -9.85 -21.27 14.63
C TYR A 323 -9.21 -21.19 13.24
#